data_AF-X1DGJ5-F1
#
_entry.id   AF-X1DGJ5-F1
#
_cell.length_a   1.000
_cell.length_b   1.000
_cell.length_c   1.000
_cell.angle_alpha   90.00
_cell.angle_beta   90.00
_cell.angle_gamma   90.00
#
_symmetry.space_group_name_H-M   'P 1'
#
loop_
_entity.id
_entity.type
_entity.pdbx_description
1 polymer ?
#
loop_
_entity_poly.entity_id
_entity_poly.type
_entity_poly.pdbx_seq_one_letter_code
_entity_poly.pdbx_strand_id
1 'polypeptide(L)'
;SDIEIEGICSHFATSDEQSLDFAKQQFEWFNRCLEKIKDLPIRFKHISNTGAIFNLPEAHLNMVRPGLSIYGVSPSEYVKGAESLRPALSLKTKVTFLKTIPTGRTLSYARTYKTEKEMKVATLPVGYGDGYPLSLSNKGYVLIRGKKARILGAVAP
;
A
#
# COMPACT_ATOMS: atom_id res chain seq x y z
N SER A 1 -29.64 29.11 13.58
CA SER A 1 -28.46 28.23 13.65
C SER A 1 -28.02 28.01 12.23
N ASP A 2 -26.85 28.48 11.84
CA ASP A 2 -26.35 28.43 10.45
C ASP A 2 -25.47 27.19 10.20
N ILE A 3 -25.61 26.16 11.04
CA ILE A 3 -24.87 24.90 10.95
C ILE A 3 -25.83 23.81 10.49
N GLU A 4 -25.50 23.19 9.36
CA GLU A 4 -26.17 22.00 8.84
C GLU A 4 -25.28 20.77 9.09
N ILE A 5 -25.84 19.73 9.72
CA ILE A 5 -25.13 18.48 9.98
C ILE A 5 -25.33 17.55 8.78
N GLU A 6 -24.39 17.58 7.83
CA GLU A 6 -24.46 16.75 6.63
C GLU A 6 -24.22 15.26 6.92
N GLY A 7 -23.33 14.92 7.86
CA GLY A 7 -22.97 13.53 8.11
C GLY A 7 -22.29 13.26 9.44
N ILE A 8 -22.21 11.99 9.78
CA ILE A 8 -21.45 11.45 10.91
C ILE A 8 -20.62 10.25 10.46
N CYS A 9 -19.39 10.18 10.97
CA CYS A 9 -18.49 9.10 10.62
C CYS A 9 -17.58 8.66 11.75
N SER A 10 -17.04 7.45 11.58
CA SER A 10 -15.89 6.93 12.32
C SER A 10 -14.96 6.19 11.35
N HIS A 11 -13.94 5.50 11.85
CA HIS A 11 -13.00 4.72 11.06
C HIS A 11 -12.61 3.44 11.79
N PHE A 12 -12.62 2.30 11.07
CA PHE A 12 -12.14 1.04 11.63
C PHE A 12 -10.62 1.02 11.70
N ALA A 13 -10.10 0.55 12.83
CA ALA A 13 -8.66 0.43 13.04
C ALA A 13 -8.10 -0.93 12.59
N THR A 14 -8.94 -1.98 12.59
CA THR A 14 -8.51 -3.37 12.37
C THR A 14 -9.42 -4.10 11.38
N SER A 15 -9.99 -3.38 10.42
CA SER A 15 -10.90 -3.94 9.40
C SER A 15 -10.24 -4.90 8.42
N ASP A 16 -8.92 -4.84 8.36
CA ASP A 16 -8.01 -5.55 7.47
C ASP A 16 -7.02 -6.41 8.26
N GLU A 17 -7.31 -6.69 9.54
CA GLU A 17 -6.54 -7.61 10.37
C GLU A 17 -7.16 -9.01 10.36
N GLN A 18 -6.39 -10.00 10.82
CA GLN A 18 -6.85 -11.38 10.91
C GLN A 18 -8.06 -11.55 11.84
N SER A 19 -8.04 -10.88 12.99
CA SER A 19 -9.20 -10.80 13.89
C SER A 19 -9.95 -9.50 13.67
N LEU A 20 -11.27 -9.61 13.51
CA LEU A 20 -12.18 -8.48 13.35
C LEU A 20 -12.91 -8.12 14.65
N ASP A 21 -12.53 -8.70 15.80
CA ASP A 21 -13.26 -8.52 17.05
C ASP A 21 -13.31 -7.05 17.48
N PHE A 22 -12.17 -6.36 17.39
CA PHE A 22 -12.12 -4.92 17.70
C PHE A 22 -12.92 -4.10 16.69
N ALA A 23 -12.86 -4.42 15.40
CA ALA A 23 -13.66 -3.73 14.39
C ALA A 23 -15.17 -3.90 14.63
N LYS A 24 -15.62 -5.11 15.00
CA LYS A 24 -17.02 -5.35 15.39
C LYS A 24 -17.41 -4.54 16.62
N GLN A 25 -16.54 -4.50 17.63
CA GLN A 25 -16.75 -3.69 18.83
C GLN A 25 -16.82 -2.18 18.48
N GLN A 26 -15.97 -1.68 17.59
CA GLN A 26 -16.06 -0.31 17.07
C GLN A 26 -17.40 -0.05 16.38
N PHE A 27 -17.91 -1.02 15.63
CA PHE A 27 -19.21 -0.89 14.96
C PHE A 27 -20.38 -0.84 15.96
N GLU A 28 -20.35 -1.69 16.99
CA GLU A 28 -21.33 -1.63 18.09
C GLU A 28 -21.30 -0.27 18.79
N TRP A 29 -20.12 0.26 19.09
CA TRP A 29 -19.97 1.58 19.69
C TRP A 29 -20.52 2.68 18.80
N PHE A 30 -20.23 2.62 17.50
CA PHE A 30 -20.75 3.58 16.55
C PHE A 30 -22.28 3.52 16.45
N ASN A 31 -22.87 2.33 16.40
CA ASN A 31 -24.32 2.15 16.41
C ASN A 31 -24.97 2.69 17.70
N ARG A 32 -24.35 2.48 18.87
CA ARG A 32 -24.82 3.10 20.13
C ARG A 32 -24.80 4.63 20.08
N CYS A 33 -23.82 5.23 19.42
CA CYS A 33 -23.80 6.67 19.19
C CYS A 33 -24.92 7.11 18.23
N LEU A 34 -25.13 6.38 17.13
CA LEU A 34 -26.19 6.67 16.17
C LEU A 34 -27.58 6.62 16.82
N GLU A 35 -27.84 5.66 17.71
CA GLU A 35 -29.11 5.57 18.43
C GLU A 35 -29.38 6.77 19.34
N LYS A 36 -28.34 7.35 19.96
CA LYS A 36 -28.48 8.55 20.82
C LYS A 36 -28.82 9.82 20.04
N ILE A 37 -28.56 9.84 18.74
CA ILE A 37 -28.74 11.01 17.87
C ILE A 37 -29.72 10.73 16.72
N LYS A 38 -30.53 9.68 16.83
CA LYS A 38 -31.41 9.20 15.76
C LYS A 38 -32.43 10.25 15.28
N ASP A 39 -32.80 11.18 16.15
CA ASP A 39 -33.77 12.25 15.87
C ASP A 39 -33.13 13.46 15.16
N LEU A 40 -31.81 13.48 15.00
CA LEU A 40 -31.13 14.50 14.20
C LEU A 40 -31.21 14.17 12.71
N PRO A 41 -31.50 15.15 11.84
CA PRO A 41 -31.59 14.93 10.40
C PRO A 41 -30.19 14.83 9.77
N ILE A 42 -29.52 13.69 9.97
CA ILE A 42 -28.18 13.43 9.43
C ILE A 42 -28.28 12.62 8.13
N ARG A 43 -27.81 13.20 7.03
CA ARG A 43 -27.90 12.59 5.69
C ARG A 43 -26.95 11.41 5.52
N PHE A 44 -25.67 11.56 5.86
CA PHE A 44 -24.67 10.52 5.63
C PHE A 44 -24.17 9.88 6.93
N LYS A 45 -24.13 8.55 6.96
CA LYS A 45 -23.64 7.74 8.07
C LYS A 45 -22.64 6.74 7.48
N HIS A 46 -21.37 6.85 7.85
CA HIS A 46 -20.34 6.04 7.20
C HIS A 46 -19.17 5.71 8.12
N ILE A 47 -18.74 4.45 8.09
CA ILE A 47 -17.59 3.97 8.88
C ILE A 47 -16.61 3.16 8.02
N SER A 48 -17.10 2.44 7.00
CA SER A 48 -16.29 1.53 6.19
C SER A 48 -15.22 2.22 5.34
N ASN A 49 -13.97 1.81 5.56
CA ASN A 49 -12.81 1.98 4.70
C ASN A 49 -12.65 0.77 3.75
N THR A 50 -11.56 0.66 2.98
CA THR A 50 -11.37 -0.48 2.07
C THR A 50 -11.47 -1.83 2.77
N GLY A 51 -10.82 -2.04 3.92
CA GLY A 51 -10.89 -3.33 4.63
C GLY A 51 -12.34 -3.71 4.98
N ALA A 52 -13.09 -2.77 5.55
CA ALA A 52 -14.47 -3.01 5.97
C ALA A 52 -15.46 -3.14 4.82
N ILE A 53 -15.18 -2.54 3.66
CA ILE A 53 -16.01 -2.75 2.45
C ILE A 53 -16.08 -4.23 2.10
N PHE A 54 -14.97 -4.96 2.24
CA PHE A 54 -14.89 -6.38 1.93
C PHE A 54 -15.25 -7.27 3.13
N ASN A 55 -14.69 -6.97 4.31
CA ASN A 55 -14.76 -7.87 5.46
C ASN A 55 -15.98 -7.65 6.37
N LEU A 56 -16.64 -6.49 6.30
CA LEU A 56 -17.75 -6.09 7.18
C LEU A 56 -18.91 -5.47 6.36
N PRO A 57 -19.57 -6.24 5.47
CA PRO A 57 -20.70 -5.74 4.66
C PRO A 57 -21.84 -5.14 5.48
N GLU A 58 -22.05 -5.63 6.71
CA GLU A 58 -23.02 -5.09 7.66
C GLU A 58 -22.74 -3.64 8.08
N ALA A 59 -21.51 -3.15 7.90
CA ALA A 59 -21.09 -1.81 8.31
C ALA A 59 -21.15 -0.76 7.18
N HIS A 60 -21.67 -1.11 6.01
CA HIS A 60 -21.74 -0.20 4.85
C HIS A 60 -22.62 1.03 5.07
N LEU A 61 -23.63 0.91 5.96
CA LEU A 61 -24.60 1.97 6.25
C LEU A 61 -25.14 2.57 4.93
N ASN A 62 -25.12 3.90 4.76
CA ASN A 62 -25.58 4.55 3.52
C ASN A 62 -24.46 5.19 2.68
N MET A 63 -23.20 5.07 3.11
CA MET A 63 -22.03 5.49 2.34
C MET A 63 -20.77 4.73 2.79
N VAL A 64 -19.92 4.36 1.84
CA VAL A 64 -18.61 3.72 2.09
C VAL A 64 -17.47 4.55 1.52
N ARG A 65 -16.24 4.35 2.00
CA ARG A 65 -15.05 5.14 1.61
C ARG A 65 -13.94 4.24 1.04
N PRO A 66 -14.02 3.81 -0.23
CA PRO A 66 -12.96 3.02 -0.84
C PRO A 66 -11.71 3.87 -1.04
N GLY A 67 -10.58 3.41 -0.52
CA GLY A 67 -9.26 3.99 -0.71
C GLY A 67 -8.39 3.08 -1.59
N LEU A 68 -7.58 2.22 -0.98
CA LEU A 68 -6.63 1.34 -1.68
C LEU A 68 -7.26 0.51 -2.82
N SER A 69 -8.51 0.08 -2.65
CA SER A 69 -9.23 -0.69 -3.66
C SER A 69 -9.44 0.06 -4.99
N ILE A 70 -9.51 1.39 -4.98
CA ILE A 70 -9.64 2.17 -6.23
C ILE A 70 -8.37 2.09 -7.08
N TYR A 71 -7.21 1.85 -6.45
CA TYR A 71 -5.92 1.66 -7.10
C TYR A 71 -5.60 0.18 -7.38
N GLY A 72 -6.55 -0.71 -7.09
CA GLY A 72 -6.37 -2.14 -7.24
C GLY A 72 -5.44 -2.77 -6.20
N VAL A 73 -5.33 -2.16 -5.02
CA VAL A 73 -4.46 -2.61 -3.93
C VAL A 73 -5.31 -3.17 -2.78
N SER A 74 -4.98 -4.39 -2.35
CA SER A 74 -5.53 -4.94 -1.11
C SER A 74 -4.81 -4.33 0.10
N PRO A 75 -5.52 -3.85 1.14
CA PRO A 75 -4.90 -3.35 2.37
C PRO A 75 -4.03 -4.39 3.08
N SER A 76 -4.45 -5.66 3.05
CA SER A 76 -3.72 -6.77 3.66
C SER A 76 -4.07 -8.10 2.97
N GLU A 77 -3.44 -9.19 3.41
CA GLU A 77 -3.78 -10.56 3.01
C GLU A 77 -5.09 -11.07 3.63
N TYR A 78 -5.60 -10.41 4.69
CA TYR A 78 -6.81 -10.82 5.41
C TYR A 78 -8.10 -10.23 4.81
N VAL A 79 -7.99 -9.39 3.79
CA VAL A 79 -9.12 -8.82 3.08
C VAL A 79 -9.58 -9.78 1.98
N LYS A 80 -10.71 -10.46 2.22
CA LYS A 80 -11.25 -11.47 1.29
C LYS A 80 -11.95 -10.80 0.09
N GLY A 81 -11.87 -11.37 -1.11
CA GLY A 81 -12.51 -10.81 -2.32
C GLY A 81 -11.67 -9.74 -3.03
N ALA A 82 -10.57 -9.29 -2.41
CA ALA A 82 -9.64 -8.33 -2.98
C ALA A 82 -8.80 -8.92 -4.14
N GLU A 83 -8.83 -10.24 -4.36
CA GLU A 83 -8.21 -10.90 -5.52
C GLU A 83 -8.79 -10.45 -6.87
N SER A 84 -10.00 -9.90 -6.87
CA SER A 84 -10.63 -9.32 -8.06
C SER A 84 -10.07 -7.94 -8.45
N LEU A 85 -9.32 -7.31 -7.55
CA LEU A 85 -8.72 -6.00 -7.77
C LEU A 85 -7.64 -6.05 -8.86
N ARG A 86 -7.62 -5.04 -9.71
CA ARG A 86 -6.65 -4.90 -10.80
C ARG A 86 -5.71 -3.74 -10.52
N PRO A 87 -4.40 -3.99 -10.29
CA PRO A 87 -3.45 -2.91 -10.03
C PRO A 87 -3.49 -1.83 -11.10
N ALA A 88 -3.73 -0.59 -10.68
CA ALA A 88 -3.88 0.56 -11.59
C ALA A 88 -2.54 1.21 -11.97
N LEU A 89 -1.45 0.86 -11.27
CA LEU A 89 -0.16 1.54 -11.39
C LEU A 89 0.98 0.56 -11.71
N SER A 90 1.96 1.05 -12.46
CA SER A 90 3.22 0.35 -12.72
C SER A 90 4.35 1.36 -12.84
N LEU A 91 5.42 1.16 -12.08
CA LEU A 91 6.64 1.97 -12.20
C LEU A 91 7.58 1.31 -13.23
N LYS A 92 8.01 2.08 -14.23
CA LYS A 92 8.90 1.61 -15.29
C LYS A 92 10.05 2.59 -15.48
N THR A 93 11.23 2.05 -15.78
CA THR A 93 12.42 2.82 -16.15
C THR A 93 13.19 2.08 -17.24
N LYS A 94 14.29 2.64 -17.72
CA LYS A 94 15.13 2.08 -18.78
C LYS A 94 16.57 1.90 -18.30
N VAL A 95 17.29 0.96 -18.91
CA VAL A 95 18.73 0.83 -18.69
C VAL A 95 19.43 2.02 -19.38
N THR A 96 20.16 2.83 -18.62
CA THR A 96 20.96 3.95 -19.17
C THR A 96 22.40 3.57 -19.41
N PHE A 97 22.92 2.59 -18.66
CA PHE A 97 24.29 2.15 -18.80
C PHE A 97 24.43 0.67 -18.47
N LEU A 98 25.32 -0.01 -19.17
CA LEU A 98 25.54 -1.44 -19.06
C LEU A 98 27.03 -1.72 -19.17
N LYS A 99 27.58 -2.41 -18.17
CA LYS A 99 29.00 -2.79 -18.17
C LYS A 99 29.22 -4.17 -17.58
N THR A 100 30.28 -4.84 -18.02
CA THR A 100 30.78 -6.05 -17.38
C THR A 100 31.73 -5.64 -16.27
N ILE A 101 31.52 -6.17 -15.07
CA ILE A 101 32.32 -5.90 -13.88
C ILE A 101 33.05 -7.20 -13.48
N PRO A 102 34.40 -7.17 -13.34
CA PRO A 102 35.17 -8.31 -12.86
C PRO A 102 34.82 -8.73 -11.43
N THR A 103 35.20 -9.94 -11.05
CA THR A 103 35.13 -10.44 -9.67
C THR A 103 35.90 -9.53 -8.69
N GLY A 104 35.38 -9.37 -7.48
CA GLY A 104 36.04 -8.67 -6.38
C GLY A 104 35.88 -7.15 -6.37
N ARG A 105 35.14 -6.56 -7.31
CA ARG A 105 34.88 -5.11 -7.37
C ARG A 105 33.71 -4.73 -6.47
N THR A 106 33.85 -3.60 -5.78
CA THR A 106 32.79 -3.06 -4.93
C THR A 106 31.90 -2.08 -5.69
N LEU A 107 30.59 -2.07 -5.41
CA LEU A 107 29.60 -1.23 -6.08
C LEU A 107 28.91 -0.26 -5.11
N SER A 108 28.56 0.91 -5.66
CA SER A 108 27.79 1.98 -5.00
C SER A 108 28.44 2.53 -3.71
N TYR A 109 27.71 3.42 -3.03
CA TYR A 109 28.11 4.05 -1.78
C TYR A 109 28.36 3.03 -0.67
N ALA A 110 29.28 3.39 0.23
CA ALA A 110 29.76 2.56 1.35
C ALA A 110 30.25 1.16 0.95
N ARG A 111 30.37 0.87 -0.36
CA ARG A 111 30.94 -0.37 -0.90
C ARG A 111 30.24 -1.62 -0.36
N THR A 112 28.92 -1.54 -0.15
CA THR A 112 28.11 -2.57 0.54
C THR A 112 27.90 -3.84 -0.28
N TYR A 113 28.22 -3.81 -1.57
CA TYR A 113 28.20 -4.99 -2.44
C TYR A 113 29.57 -5.21 -3.07
N LYS A 114 30.04 -6.45 -3.08
CA LYS A 114 31.25 -6.90 -3.77
C LYS A 114 30.87 -8.01 -4.76
N THR A 115 31.31 -7.91 -6.00
CA THR A 115 31.05 -8.92 -7.03
C THR A 115 31.71 -10.25 -6.68
N GLU A 116 30.94 -11.33 -6.68
CA GLU A 116 31.42 -12.69 -6.40
C GLU A 116 31.92 -13.40 -7.66
N LYS A 117 31.51 -12.90 -8.82
CA LYS A 117 31.92 -13.37 -10.14
C LYS A 117 31.91 -12.22 -11.14
N GLU A 118 32.50 -12.43 -12.30
CA GLU A 118 32.29 -11.52 -13.42
C GLU A 118 30.79 -11.47 -13.75
N MET A 119 30.26 -10.26 -13.84
CA MET A 119 28.83 -10.07 -14.07
C MET A 119 28.54 -8.78 -14.83
N LYS A 120 27.43 -8.81 -15.57
CA LYS A 120 26.89 -7.64 -16.25
C LYS A 120 26.03 -6.84 -15.28
N VAL A 121 26.35 -5.57 -15.13
CA VAL A 121 25.67 -4.63 -14.23
C VAL A 121 25.02 -3.52 -15.04
N ALA A 122 23.73 -3.29 -14.78
CA ALA A 122 22.95 -2.23 -15.40
C ALA A 122 22.74 -1.09 -14.39
N THR A 123 22.85 0.14 -14.87
CA THR A 123 22.43 1.35 -14.14
C THR A 123 21.06 1.77 -14.64
N LEU A 124 20.17 2.08 -13.69
CA LEU A 124 18.82 2.60 -13.95
C LEU A 124 18.76 4.04 -13.42
N PRO A 125 18.15 4.98 -14.16
CA PRO A 125 17.96 6.35 -13.72
C PRO A 125 16.71 6.42 -12.83
N VAL A 126 16.80 5.79 -11.65
CA VAL A 126 15.77 5.86 -10.62
C VAL A 126 16.43 5.69 -9.25
N GLY A 127 16.13 6.59 -8.34
CA GLY A 127 16.74 6.67 -7.03
C GLY A 127 15.76 7.03 -5.93
N TYR A 128 16.27 7.20 -4.71
CA TYR A 128 15.42 7.59 -3.58
C TYR A 128 14.89 9.02 -3.71
N GLY A 129 15.52 9.88 -4.53
CA GLY A 129 14.96 11.18 -4.90
C GLY A 129 13.64 11.06 -5.68
N ASP A 130 13.45 9.96 -6.39
CA ASP A 130 12.22 9.64 -7.13
C ASP A 130 11.19 8.86 -6.28
N GLY A 131 11.46 8.68 -4.99
CA GLY A 131 10.64 7.85 -4.10
C GLY A 131 10.94 6.34 -4.16
N TYR A 132 12.01 5.91 -4.83
CA TYR A 132 12.42 4.51 -4.82
C TYR A 132 13.15 4.14 -3.51
N PRO A 133 12.61 3.25 -2.66
CA PRO A 133 13.07 3.16 -1.27
C PRO A 133 14.53 2.74 -1.11
N LEU A 134 15.28 3.51 -0.31
CA LEU A 134 16.65 3.19 0.09
C LEU A 134 16.75 1.82 0.78
N SER A 135 15.70 1.41 1.51
CA SER A 135 15.61 0.12 2.21
C SER A 135 15.66 -1.10 1.27
N LEU A 136 15.45 -0.92 -0.03
CA LEU A 136 15.57 -1.98 -1.03
C LEU A 136 17.04 -2.27 -1.41
N SER A 137 18.01 -1.47 -0.95
CA SER A 137 19.45 -1.68 -1.17
C SER A 137 19.87 -3.12 -0.84
N ASN A 138 20.49 -3.82 -1.79
CA ASN A 138 20.89 -5.24 -1.71
C ASN A 138 19.78 -6.28 -1.45
N LYS A 139 18.52 -5.86 -1.24
CA LYS A 139 17.38 -6.73 -0.86
C LYS A 139 16.36 -6.87 -1.98
N GLY A 140 16.09 -5.80 -2.72
CA GLY A 140 15.07 -5.75 -3.76
C GLY A 140 15.54 -6.28 -5.11
N TYR A 141 14.58 -6.33 -6.04
CA TYR A 141 14.81 -6.67 -7.45
C TYR A 141 13.87 -5.88 -8.35
N VAL A 142 14.28 -5.72 -9.60
CA VAL A 142 13.44 -5.23 -10.70
C VAL A 142 13.20 -6.34 -11.71
N LEU A 143 12.31 -6.12 -12.67
CA LEU A 143 12.12 -7.01 -13.81
C LEU A 143 12.80 -6.42 -15.06
N ILE A 144 13.71 -7.18 -15.66
CA ILE A 144 14.31 -6.87 -16.96
C ILE A 144 13.90 -8.01 -17.91
N ARG A 145 13.09 -7.68 -18.92
CA ARG A 145 12.52 -8.67 -19.87
C ARG A 145 11.82 -9.84 -19.15
N GLY A 146 11.02 -9.52 -18.14
CA GLY A 146 10.28 -10.51 -17.34
C GLY A 146 11.13 -11.32 -16.35
N LYS A 147 12.45 -11.12 -16.29
CA LYS A 147 13.35 -11.84 -15.37
C LYS A 147 13.77 -10.94 -14.22
N LYS A 148 13.81 -11.49 -13.00
CA LYS A 148 14.27 -10.78 -11.81
C LYS A 148 15.75 -10.43 -11.94
N ALA A 149 16.08 -9.16 -11.71
CA ALA A 149 17.44 -8.65 -11.59
C ALA A 149 17.59 -7.95 -10.23
N ARG A 150 18.53 -8.42 -9.40
CA ARG A 150 18.75 -7.90 -8.04
C ARG A 150 19.33 -6.49 -8.06
N ILE A 151 18.95 -5.68 -7.08
CA ILE A 151 19.59 -4.40 -6.78
C ILE A 151 20.95 -4.69 -6.13
N LEU A 152 22.02 -4.07 -6.64
CA LEU A 152 23.39 -4.28 -6.16
C LEU A 152 23.95 -2.98 -5.59
N GLY A 153 24.35 -3.01 -4.32
CA GLY A 153 24.81 -1.84 -3.58
C GLY A 153 23.66 -0.97 -3.07
N ALA A 154 24.02 0.21 -2.55
CA ALA A 154 23.08 1.21 -2.08
C ALA A 154 22.29 1.83 -3.25
N VAL A 155 20.98 2.01 -3.07
CA VAL A 155 20.16 2.88 -3.91
C VAL A 155 20.65 4.32 -3.75
N ALA A 156 20.96 4.96 -4.87
CA ALA A 156 21.47 6.33 -4.93
C ALA A 156 20.31 7.34 -5.07
N PRO A 157 20.55 8.65 -4.86
CA PRO A 157 19.53 9.69 -5.08
C PRO A 157 19.02 9.69 -6.52
#